data_AF-A0A815QY25-F1
#
_entry.id   AF-A0A815QY25-F1
#
_cell.length_a   1.000
_cell.length_b   1.000
_cell.length_c   1.000
_cell.angle_alpha   90.00
_cell.angle_beta   90.00
_cell.angle_gamma   90.00
#
_symmetry.space_group_name_H-M   'P 1'
#
loop_
_entity.id
_entity.type
_entity.pdbx_description
1 polymer ?
#
loop_
_entity_poly.entity_id
_entity_poly.type
_entity_poly.pdbx_seq_one_letter_code
_entity_poly.pdbx_strand_id
1 'polypeptide(L)'
;MNRPVKILLIVIILNFYCLLSINDQSTQISTYCNPINIDYTYSIYNANENISYRSGADPAVVKFRNEYYMFVTRSMDYWHSTDLLHWSFINPEKWYFQGSNAPAAHNYNDSVLYVTGDPSGSMSILYTDNPKKGDWKAIPLIIHDLQDPDLFIDDDGKAYMFWGSSNTYPIRAKTLDKEDMFRPSKNTYELFNLDENNHGWERFGENHGDKVLKGYIEGP
;
A
#
# COMPACT_ATOMS: atom_id res chain seq x y z
N MET A 1 -63.02 -30.38 -0.71
CA MET A 1 -61.83 -30.42 0.17
C MET A 1 -62.25 -30.02 1.58
N ASN A 2 -62.05 -30.88 2.57
CA ASN A 2 -62.52 -30.67 3.94
C ASN A 2 -61.87 -29.41 4.56
N ARG A 3 -62.64 -28.67 5.37
CA ARG A 3 -62.19 -27.44 6.08
C ARG A 3 -60.81 -27.56 6.76
N PRO A 4 -60.44 -28.68 7.42
CA PRO A 4 -59.08 -28.86 7.96
C PRO A 4 -57.97 -28.89 6.90
N VAL A 5 -58.25 -29.45 5.71
CA VAL A 5 -57.26 -29.54 4.61
C VAL A 5 -57.00 -28.18 3.99
N LYS A 6 -58.02 -27.31 3.91
CA LYS A 6 -57.84 -25.91 3.47
C LYS A 6 -56.96 -25.10 4.43
N ILE A 7 -57.14 -25.28 5.74
CA ILE A 7 -56.34 -24.60 6.76
C ILE A 7 -54.88 -25.07 6.69
N LEU A 8 -54.66 -26.39 6.55
CA LEU A 8 -53.32 -26.95 6.42
C LEU A 8 -52.59 -26.42 5.17
N LEU A 9 -53.26 -26.36 4.02
CA LEU A 9 -52.67 -25.79 2.80
C LEU A 9 -52.32 -24.30 2.94
N ILE A 10 -53.18 -23.51 3.60
CA ILE A 10 -52.93 -22.09 3.84
C ILE A 10 -51.70 -21.91 4.74
N VAL A 11 -51.56 -22.72 5.79
CA VAL A 11 -50.40 -22.69 6.69
C VAL A 11 -49.11 -23.09 5.96
N ILE A 12 -49.15 -24.10 5.10
CA ILE A 12 -47.99 -24.52 4.30
C ILE A 12 -47.58 -23.41 3.31
N ILE A 13 -48.53 -22.80 2.62
CA ILE A 13 -48.26 -21.70 1.68
C ILE A 13 -47.68 -20.49 2.41
N LEU A 14 -48.23 -20.10 3.56
CA LEU A 14 -47.70 -19.01 4.40
C LEU A 14 -46.28 -19.28 4.90
N ASN A 15 -45.98 -20.52 5.30
CA ASN A 15 -44.61 -20.90 5.69
C ASN A 15 -43.64 -20.85 4.49
N PHE A 16 -44.10 -21.24 3.30
CA PHE A 16 -43.28 -21.17 2.09
C PHE A 16 -42.97 -19.73 1.67
N TYR A 17 -43.93 -18.81 1.80
CA TYR A 17 -43.72 -17.37 1.56
C TYR A 17 -42.82 -16.72 2.61
N CYS A 18 -42.88 -17.15 3.88
CA CYS A 18 -41.97 -16.68 4.92
C CYS A 18 -40.52 -17.11 4.66
N LEU A 19 -40.29 -18.33 4.19
CA LEU A 19 -38.95 -18.84 3.86
C LEU A 19 -38.33 -18.14 2.65
N LEU A 20 -39.14 -17.68 1.69
CA LEU A 20 -38.68 -16.94 0.51
C LEU A 20 -38.39 -15.45 0.78
N SER A 21 -38.80 -14.94 1.95
CA SER A 21 -38.66 -13.51 2.30
C SER A 21 -37.45 -13.20 3.19
N ILE A 22 -36.58 -14.17 3.43
CA ILE A 22 -35.27 -13.93 4.05
C ILE A 22 -34.36 -13.34 2.97
N ASN A 23 -34.62 -12.09 2.59
CA ASN A 23 -33.58 -11.27 2.00
C ASN A 23 -32.58 -11.01 3.12
N ASP A 24 -31.41 -11.63 3.01
CA ASP A 24 -30.26 -11.35 3.84
C ASP A 24 -29.97 -9.86 3.68
N GLN A 25 -30.40 -9.05 4.65
CA GLN A 25 -29.94 -7.66 4.74
C GLN A 25 -28.47 -7.78 5.13
N SER A 26 -27.59 -7.91 4.14
CA SER A 26 -26.19 -7.65 4.36
C SER A 26 -26.13 -6.20 4.84
N THR A 27 -25.97 -6.00 6.15
CA THR A 27 -25.59 -4.72 6.70
C THR A 27 -24.21 -4.43 6.17
N GLN A 28 -24.15 -3.84 4.97
CA GLN A 28 -22.91 -3.41 4.37
C GLN A 28 -22.44 -2.24 5.22
N ILE A 29 -21.47 -2.51 6.08
CA ILE A 29 -20.84 -1.51 6.92
C ILE A 29 -20.21 -0.49 5.97
N SER A 30 -20.86 0.66 5.78
CA SER A 30 -20.40 1.72 4.87
C SER A 30 -19.33 2.62 5.48
N THR A 31 -19.03 2.43 6.76
CA THR A 31 -18.12 3.26 7.54
C THR A 31 -17.35 2.39 8.52
N TYR A 32 -16.03 2.53 8.57
CA TYR A 32 -15.19 1.90 9.59
C TYR A 32 -14.58 2.96 10.50
N CYS A 33 -14.14 2.54 11.68
CA CYS A 33 -13.35 3.36 12.58
C CYS A 33 -11.94 2.73 12.67
N ASN A 34 -10.91 3.57 12.57
CA ASN A 34 -9.52 3.17 12.82
C ASN A 34 -9.36 2.76 14.31
N PRO A 35 -8.55 1.75 14.68
CA PRO A 35 -7.68 0.94 13.82
C PRO A 35 -8.42 -0.09 12.96
N ILE A 36 -7.99 -0.26 11.71
CA ILE A 36 -8.36 -1.43 10.89
C ILE A 36 -7.81 -2.68 11.59
N ASN A 37 -8.64 -3.72 11.71
CA ASN A 37 -8.23 -4.99 12.27
C ASN A 37 -7.44 -5.80 11.23
N ILE A 38 -6.12 -5.65 11.24
CA ILE A 38 -5.19 -6.32 10.34
C ILE A 38 -4.06 -6.96 11.14
N ASP A 39 -3.60 -8.11 10.67
CA ASP A 39 -2.40 -8.75 11.21
C ASP A 39 -1.17 -7.87 11.01
N TYR A 40 -0.13 -8.13 11.80
CA TYR A 40 1.14 -7.41 11.74
C TYR A 40 2.30 -8.40 11.76
N THR A 41 3.46 -7.94 11.28
CA THR A 41 4.71 -8.71 11.34
C THR A 41 5.61 -8.17 12.44
N TYR A 42 6.80 -8.76 12.60
CA TYR A 42 7.79 -8.30 13.56
C TYR A 42 9.05 -7.81 12.82
N SER A 43 9.60 -6.69 13.28
CA SER A 43 10.85 -6.17 12.74
C SER A 43 12.01 -7.11 13.04
N ILE A 44 12.93 -7.23 12.07
CA ILE A 44 14.13 -8.08 12.16
C ILE A 44 15.42 -7.30 12.43
N TYR A 45 15.36 -5.97 12.53
CA TYR A 45 16.56 -5.11 12.56
C TYR A 45 17.51 -5.41 13.72
N ASN A 46 16.94 -5.69 14.91
CA ASN A 46 17.69 -6.01 16.13
C ASN A 46 17.51 -7.50 16.53
N ALA A 47 17.16 -8.36 15.57
CA ALA A 47 16.94 -9.78 15.85
C ALA A 47 18.23 -10.50 16.30
N ASN A 48 19.40 -10.00 15.88
CA ASN A 48 20.72 -10.46 16.35
C ASN A 48 20.92 -10.23 17.87
N GLU A 49 20.25 -9.23 18.44
CA GLU A 49 20.24 -8.93 19.87
C GLU A 49 19.05 -9.58 20.60
N ASN A 50 18.28 -10.42 19.90
CA ASN A 50 17.04 -11.03 20.39
C ASN A 50 15.98 -9.99 20.80
N ILE A 51 15.97 -8.83 20.14
CA ILE A 51 14.98 -7.77 20.31
C ILE A 51 13.97 -7.84 19.16
N SER A 52 12.69 -7.81 19.51
CA SER A 52 11.58 -7.85 18.55
C SER A 52 10.51 -6.83 18.92
N TYR A 53 9.95 -6.17 17.91
CA TYR A 53 8.87 -5.22 18.02
C TYR A 53 7.95 -5.34 16.80
N ARG A 54 6.69 -4.93 16.95
CA ARG A 54 5.71 -4.96 15.86
C ARG A 54 6.18 -4.09 14.70
N SER A 55 5.98 -4.55 13.48
CA SER A 55 6.13 -3.77 12.26
C SER A 55 4.79 -3.59 11.57
N GLY A 56 4.64 -2.50 10.83
CA GLY A 56 3.41 -2.16 10.15
C GLY A 56 3.30 -0.69 9.74
N ALA A 57 4.43 -0.05 9.43
CA ALA A 57 4.48 1.35 9.03
C ALA A 57 4.40 1.51 7.50
N ASP A 58 4.15 2.74 7.06
CA ASP A 58 4.28 3.19 5.67
C ASP A 58 3.50 2.32 4.65
N PRO A 59 2.17 2.16 4.81
CA PRO A 59 1.38 1.36 3.89
C PRO A 59 1.24 2.04 2.51
N ALA A 60 1.61 1.32 1.45
CA ALA A 60 1.27 1.67 0.08
C ALA A 60 0.12 0.79 -0.43
N VAL A 61 -1.02 1.41 -0.74
CA VAL A 61 -2.23 0.73 -1.22
C VAL A 61 -2.47 1.05 -2.69
N VAL A 62 -2.61 0.01 -3.51
CA VAL A 62 -2.91 0.14 -4.94
C VAL A 62 -4.21 -0.59 -5.28
N LYS A 63 -5.06 0.05 -6.09
CA LYS A 63 -6.24 -0.58 -6.66
C LYS A 63 -5.89 -1.25 -7.99
N PHE A 64 -6.16 -2.55 -8.13
CA PHE A 64 -5.93 -3.33 -9.33
C PHE A 64 -7.10 -4.27 -9.60
N ARG A 65 -7.68 -4.20 -10.81
CA ARG A 65 -8.86 -4.99 -11.24
C ARG A 65 -10.01 -5.02 -10.20
N ASN A 66 -10.38 -3.83 -9.69
CA ASN A 66 -11.40 -3.61 -8.66
C ASN A 66 -11.12 -4.21 -7.27
N GLU A 67 -9.88 -4.62 -7.03
CA GLU A 67 -9.42 -5.10 -5.73
C GLU A 67 -8.24 -4.24 -5.25
N TYR A 68 -7.82 -4.44 -4.02
CA TYR A 68 -6.80 -3.63 -3.36
C TYR A 68 -5.65 -4.50 -2.87
N TYR A 69 -4.42 -4.00 -3.03
CA TYR A 69 -3.21 -4.64 -2.54
C TYR A 69 -2.45 -3.63 -1.69
N MET A 70 -1.96 -4.07 -0.53
CA MET A 70 -1.26 -3.22 0.42
C MET A 70 0.11 -3.78 0.77
N PHE A 71 1.13 -2.99 0.53
CA PHE A 71 2.53 -3.28 0.85
C PHE A 71 2.93 -2.44 2.04
N VAL A 72 3.60 -3.04 3.02
CA VAL A 72 3.86 -2.39 4.32
C VAL A 72 5.30 -2.65 4.73
N THR A 73 5.91 -1.67 5.40
CA THR A 73 7.31 -1.74 5.87
C THR A 73 7.55 -2.99 6.72
N ARG A 74 8.59 -3.74 6.33
CA ARG A 74 9.07 -4.98 6.98
C ARG A 74 7.99 -6.05 7.19
N SER A 75 7.01 -6.09 6.31
CA SER A 75 6.02 -7.18 6.32
C SER A 75 6.47 -8.42 5.55
N MET A 76 7.56 -8.30 4.78
CA MET A 76 8.17 -9.33 3.92
C MET A 76 7.25 -9.83 2.80
N ASP A 77 5.94 -9.82 2.99
CA ASP A 77 4.92 -10.02 1.97
C ASP A 77 3.88 -8.87 2.02
N TYR A 78 2.62 -9.10 1.61
CA TYR A 78 1.61 -8.05 1.43
C TYR A 78 0.18 -8.54 1.63
N TRP A 79 -0.77 -7.61 1.70
CA TRP A 79 -2.19 -7.92 1.91
C TRP A 79 -3.03 -7.66 0.68
N HIS A 80 -4.17 -8.32 0.61
CA HIS A 80 -5.21 -8.15 -0.40
C HIS A 80 -6.57 -7.91 0.24
N SER A 81 -7.37 -7.04 -0.37
CA SER A 81 -8.75 -6.78 0.03
C SER A 81 -9.64 -6.53 -1.19
N THR A 82 -10.94 -6.75 -1.03
CA THR A 82 -11.96 -6.37 -2.02
C THR A 82 -12.82 -5.19 -1.56
N ASP A 83 -12.70 -4.78 -0.29
CA ASP A 83 -13.58 -3.81 0.35
C ASP A 83 -12.85 -2.78 1.23
N LEU A 84 -11.51 -2.83 1.30
CA LEU A 84 -10.64 -2.04 2.19
C LEU A 84 -10.84 -2.29 3.70
N LEU A 85 -11.75 -3.21 4.07
CA LEU A 85 -12.08 -3.52 5.46
C LEU A 85 -11.46 -4.84 5.89
N HIS A 86 -11.62 -5.87 5.07
CA HIS A 86 -11.13 -7.21 5.32
C HIS A 86 -9.90 -7.47 4.46
N TRP A 87 -8.79 -7.76 5.12
CA TRP A 87 -7.50 -7.96 4.49
C TRP A 87 -7.04 -9.40 4.69
N SER A 88 -6.55 -10.02 3.63
CA SER A 88 -5.94 -11.35 3.64
C SER A 88 -4.45 -11.23 3.32
N PHE A 89 -3.60 -11.85 4.14
CA PHE A 89 -2.16 -11.88 3.88
C PHE A 89 -1.84 -12.82 2.72
N ILE A 90 -1.02 -12.36 1.76
CA ILE A 90 -0.56 -13.14 0.61
C ILE A 90 0.89 -13.51 0.85
N ASN A 91 1.22 -14.81 0.77
CA ASN A 91 2.59 -15.26 0.60
C ASN A 91 2.86 -15.48 -0.90
N PRO A 92 3.66 -14.63 -1.56
CA PRO A 92 3.92 -14.68 -3.00
C PRO A 92 4.70 -15.94 -3.43
N GLU A 93 4.40 -16.48 -4.62
CA GLU A 93 5.18 -17.58 -5.22
C GLU A 93 6.64 -17.18 -5.50
N LYS A 94 6.84 -15.94 -5.95
CA LYS A 94 8.16 -15.36 -6.23
C LYS A 94 8.24 -13.99 -5.61
N TRP A 95 9.25 -13.80 -4.78
CA TRP A 95 9.49 -12.53 -4.12
C TRP A 95 10.98 -12.25 -4.02
N TYR A 96 11.31 -10.98 -4.04
CA TYR A 96 12.67 -10.52 -3.84
C TYR A 96 12.92 -10.49 -2.33
N PHE A 97 13.87 -11.29 -1.86
CA PHE A 97 14.13 -11.61 -0.45
C PHE A 97 14.65 -10.44 0.42
N GLN A 98 14.42 -9.19 0.02
CA GLN A 98 14.82 -8.02 0.78
C GLN A 98 13.56 -7.30 1.26
N GLY A 99 13.38 -7.22 2.57
CA GLY A 99 12.21 -6.58 3.16
C GLY A 99 12.09 -5.10 2.74
N SER A 100 10.85 -4.62 2.67
CA SER A 100 10.50 -3.26 2.27
C SER A 100 10.67 -2.22 3.39
N ASN A 101 10.97 -0.98 3.00
CA ASN A 101 10.83 0.23 3.83
C ASN A 101 10.14 1.31 3.01
N ALA A 102 9.00 1.84 3.45
CA ALA A 102 8.24 2.86 2.71
C ALA A 102 8.06 2.50 1.22
N PRO A 103 7.42 1.36 0.92
CA PRO A 103 7.25 0.93 -0.46
C PRO A 103 6.39 1.90 -1.28
N ALA A 104 6.48 1.81 -2.61
CA ALA A 104 5.55 2.42 -3.56
C ALA A 104 4.84 1.36 -4.38
N ALA A 105 3.58 1.58 -4.73
CA ALA A 105 2.85 0.72 -5.65
C ALA A 105 1.93 1.51 -6.58
N HIS A 106 1.91 1.15 -7.86
CA HIS A 106 1.14 1.87 -8.87
C HIS A 106 0.50 0.89 -9.87
N ASN A 107 -0.73 1.16 -10.30
CA ASN A 107 -1.38 0.36 -11.34
C ASN A 107 -1.09 0.97 -12.71
N TYR A 108 -0.55 0.18 -13.62
CA TYR A 108 -0.28 0.62 -14.98
C TYR A 108 -0.36 -0.52 -15.99
N ASN A 109 -1.01 -0.27 -17.13
CA ASN A 109 -1.08 -1.19 -18.26
C ASN A 109 -1.48 -2.63 -17.88
N ASP A 110 -2.52 -2.77 -17.06
CA ASP A 110 -3.02 -4.04 -16.54
C ASP A 110 -1.96 -4.84 -15.75
N SER A 111 -1.08 -4.13 -15.06
CA SER A 111 -0.13 -4.67 -14.09
C SER A 111 -0.02 -3.79 -12.86
N VAL A 112 0.40 -4.37 -11.74
CA VAL A 112 0.88 -3.63 -10.57
C VAL A 112 2.38 -3.45 -10.71
N LEU A 113 2.84 -2.21 -10.61
CA LEU A 113 4.23 -1.83 -10.42
C LEU A 113 4.48 -1.66 -8.92
N TYR A 114 5.66 -2.06 -8.46
CA TYR A 114 6.04 -2.05 -7.05
C TYR A 114 7.50 -1.69 -6.89
N VAL A 115 7.78 -0.80 -5.95
CA VAL A 115 9.13 -0.39 -5.55
C VAL A 115 9.26 -0.68 -4.07
N THR A 116 10.23 -1.51 -3.70
CA THR A 116 10.31 -2.07 -2.33
C THR A 116 10.68 -1.04 -1.27
N GLY A 117 11.30 0.07 -1.69
CA GLY A 117 12.02 0.96 -0.81
C GLY A 117 13.13 0.22 -0.05
N ASP A 118 14.05 -0.42 -0.78
CA ASP A 118 15.25 -1.01 -0.16
C ASP A 118 16.05 0.09 0.59
N PRO A 119 16.37 -0.11 1.89
CA PRO A 119 17.22 0.82 2.66
C PRO A 119 18.55 1.19 2.01
N SER A 120 19.09 0.36 1.11
CA SER A 120 20.29 0.70 0.33
C SER A 120 20.07 1.87 -0.64
N GLY A 121 18.82 2.25 -0.89
CA GLY A 121 18.41 3.20 -1.91
C GLY A 121 18.51 2.65 -3.34
N SER A 122 18.91 1.38 -3.52
CA SER A 122 19.17 0.77 -4.83
C SER A 122 18.20 -0.37 -5.09
N MET A 123 17.26 -0.18 -6.02
CA MET A 123 16.25 -1.19 -6.31
C MET A 123 15.76 -1.12 -7.75
N SER A 124 15.17 -2.22 -8.20
CA SER A 124 14.44 -2.29 -9.47
C SER A 124 12.95 -2.07 -9.23
N ILE A 125 12.25 -1.59 -10.26
CA ILE A 125 10.79 -1.65 -10.29
C ILE A 125 10.41 -3.11 -10.55
N LEU A 126 9.56 -3.64 -9.67
CA LEU A 126 8.95 -4.96 -9.78
C LEU A 126 7.56 -4.84 -10.41
N TYR A 127 7.11 -5.89 -11.09
CA TYR A 127 5.77 -5.93 -11.66
C TYR A 127 5.14 -7.32 -11.70
N THR A 128 3.81 -7.36 -11.67
CA THR A 128 2.98 -8.54 -11.93
C THR A 128 1.58 -8.13 -12.41
N ASP A 129 0.97 -8.93 -13.28
CA ASP A 129 -0.44 -8.87 -13.67
C ASP A 129 -1.31 -9.83 -12.84
N ASN A 130 -0.70 -10.57 -11.90
CA ASN A 130 -1.35 -11.51 -11.00
C ASN A 130 -0.81 -11.39 -9.56
N PRO A 131 -1.04 -10.25 -8.89
CA PRO A 131 -0.59 -10.03 -7.51
C PRO A 131 -1.21 -11.00 -6.50
N LYS A 132 -2.33 -11.67 -6.79
CA LYS A 132 -2.86 -12.76 -5.93
C LYS A 132 -1.95 -13.98 -5.90
N LYS A 133 -1.37 -14.34 -7.04
CA LYS A 133 -0.37 -15.41 -7.15
C LYS A 133 1.00 -14.95 -6.63
N GLY A 134 1.29 -13.67 -6.81
CA GLY A 134 2.56 -13.07 -6.39
C GLY A 134 3.74 -13.58 -7.19
N ASP A 135 3.61 -13.64 -8.52
CA ASP A 135 4.67 -14.04 -9.44
C ASP A 135 5.45 -12.84 -10.00
N TRP A 136 5.99 -12.05 -9.07
CA TRP A 136 6.68 -10.79 -9.36
C TRP A 136 7.94 -10.97 -10.22
N LYS A 137 8.17 -9.99 -11.09
CA LYS A 137 9.31 -9.90 -12.00
C LYS A 137 9.99 -8.55 -11.81
N ALA A 138 11.32 -8.51 -11.82
CA ALA A 138 12.05 -7.26 -11.88
C ALA A 138 12.23 -6.79 -13.33
N ILE A 139 12.10 -5.47 -13.52
CA ILE A 139 12.71 -4.80 -14.66
C ILE A 139 14.23 -4.86 -14.48
N PRO A 140 15.03 -5.24 -15.51
CA PRO A 140 16.48 -5.40 -15.39
C PRO A 140 17.23 -4.05 -15.42
N LEU A 141 16.83 -3.15 -14.54
CA LEU A 141 17.39 -1.81 -14.35
C LEU A 141 17.33 -1.48 -12.85
N ILE A 142 18.41 -0.94 -12.30
CA ILE A 142 18.47 -0.47 -10.91
C ILE A 142 18.42 1.05 -10.92
N ILE A 143 17.56 1.62 -10.10
CA ILE A 143 17.52 3.05 -9.78
C ILE A 143 18.13 3.21 -8.39
N HIS A 144 19.02 4.20 -8.26
CA HIS A 144 19.80 4.45 -7.06
C HIS A 144 19.28 5.68 -6.31
N ASP A 145 19.72 5.82 -5.06
CA ASP A 145 19.44 6.94 -4.15
C ASP A 145 17.95 7.14 -3.80
N LEU A 146 17.14 6.08 -3.87
CA LEU A 146 15.71 6.10 -3.57
C LEU A 146 15.41 5.79 -2.09
N GLN A 147 15.37 6.80 -1.24
CA GLN A 147 14.73 6.72 0.09
C GLN A 147 13.26 7.12 -0.01
N ASP A 148 12.36 6.31 0.56
CA ASP A 148 10.91 6.51 0.52
C ASP A 148 10.41 6.83 -0.90
N PRO A 149 10.55 5.88 -1.83
CA PRO A 149 10.15 6.11 -3.20
C PRO A 149 8.63 6.30 -3.33
N ASP A 150 8.22 7.08 -4.34
CA ASP A 150 6.88 7.01 -4.93
C ASP A 150 6.98 6.91 -6.46
N LEU A 151 6.13 6.08 -7.06
CA LEU A 151 6.06 5.86 -8.50
C LEU A 151 4.69 6.31 -8.99
N PHE A 152 4.70 7.33 -9.85
CA PHE A 152 3.48 7.94 -10.37
C PHE A 152 3.51 7.99 -11.89
N ILE A 153 2.40 7.60 -12.50
CA ILE A 153 2.18 7.76 -13.94
C ILE A 153 0.95 8.64 -14.09
N ASP A 154 1.17 9.80 -14.70
CA ASP A 154 0.16 10.85 -14.83
C ASP A 154 -0.79 10.56 -16.02
N ASP A 155 -1.91 11.28 -16.08
CA ASP A 155 -2.93 11.15 -17.12
C ASP A 155 -2.41 11.52 -18.52
N ASP A 156 -1.31 12.27 -18.60
CA ASP A 156 -0.60 12.58 -19.85
C ASP A 156 0.34 11.45 -20.32
N GLY A 157 0.41 10.35 -19.55
CA GLY A 157 1.21 9.17 -19.82
C GLY A 157 2.68 9.32 -19.43
N LYS A 158 3.11 10.42 -18.81
CA LYS A 158 4.47 10.56 -18.28
C LYS A 158 4.61 9.85 -16.95
N ALA A 159 5.76 9.23 -16.75
CA ALA A 159 6.10 8.51 -15.53
C ALA A 159 7.15 9.29 -14.72
N TYR A 160 7.01 9.25 -13.40
CA TYR A 160 7.86 9.95 -12.45
C TYR A 160 8.23 9.02 -11.29
N MET A 161 9.46 9.16 -10.81
CA MET A 161 9.92 8.62 -9.54
C MET A 161 10.18 9.79 -8.60
N PHE A 162 9.52 9.79 -7.45
CA PHE A 162 9.78 10.69 -6.34
C PHE A 162 10.52 9.96 -5.23
N TRP A 163 11.29 10.69 -4.43
CA TRP A 163 11.95 10.15 -3.26
C TRP A 163 12.43 11.25 -2.31
N GLY A 164 12.58 10.90 -1.04
CA GLY A 164 13.20 11.74 -0.03
C GLY A 164 12.89 11.25 1.37
N SER A 165 13.91 11.21 2.22
CA SER A 165 13.80 11.27 3.68
C SER A 165 15.05 11.98 4.18
N SER A 166 14.92 13.25 4.53
CA SER A 166 16.08 14.08 4.87
C SER A 166 15.69 15.31 5.68
N ASN A 167 16.60 15.75 6.53
CA ASN A 167 16.56 17.07 7.17
C ASN A 167 17.43 18.12 6.47
N THR A 168 17.94 17.78 5.29
CA THR A 168 18.85 18.62 4.50
C THR A 168 18.36 18.77 3.06
N TYR A 169 18.05 17.66 2.41
CA TYR A 169 17.63 17.64 1.01
C TYR A 169 16.11 17.73 0.85
N PRO A 170 15.62 18.39 -0.21
CA PRO A 170 14.19 18.43 -0.51
C PRO A 170 13.67 17.07 -0.97
N ILE A 171 12.35 16.97 -1.12
CA ILE A 171 11.75 15.93 -1.97
C ILE A 171 12.27 16.13 -3.40
N ARG A 172 12.66 15.03 -4.03
CA ARG A 172 13.26 15.01 -5.37
C ARG A 172 12.42 14.18 -6.32
N ALA A 173 12.57 14.47 -7.60
CA ALA A 173 11.89 13.77 -8.68
C ALA A 173 12.78 13.52 -9.89
N LYS A 174 12.46 12.47 -10.63
CA LYS A 174 12.99 12.14 -11.96
C LYS A 174 11.85 11.71 -12.84
N THR A 175 11.85 12.16 -14.09
CA THR A 175 11.03 11.52 -15.13
C THR A 175 11.60 10.15 -15.47
N LEU A 176 10.74 9.21 -15.82
CA LEU A 176 11.10 7.86 -16.25
C LEU A 176 10.67 7.64 -17.71
N ASP A 177 11.53 6.99 -18.50
CA ASP A 177 11.19 6.54 -19.85
C ASP A 177 10.53 5.16 -19.80
N LYS A 178 9.21 5.14 -19.85
CA LYS A 178 8.42 3.91 -19.78
C LYS A 178 8.59 2.99 -21.01
N GLU A 179 9.09 3.52 -22.13
CA GLU A 179 9.36 2.73 -23.35
C GLU A 179 10.78 2.11 -23.31
N ASP A 180 11.65 2.58 -22.42
CA ASP A 180 12.98 2.03 -22.15
C ASP A 180 13.12 1.66 -20.67
N MET A 181 12.41 0.61 -20.24
CA MET A 181 12.58 -0.02 -18.92
C MET A 181 12.46 0.96 -17.73
N PHE A 182 11.61 1.99 -17.85
CA PHE A 182 11.48 3.05 -16.85
C PHE A 182 12.81 3.74 -16.54
N ARG A 183 13.69 3.91 -17.54
CA ARG A 183 14.99 4.51 -17.33
C ARG A 183 14.85 5.94 -16.78
N PRO A 184 15.51 6.27 -15.66
CA PRO A 184 15.46 7.61 -15.12
C PRO A 184 16.17 8.61 -16.02
N SER A 185 15.60 9.81 -16.12
CA SER A 185 16.29 10.96 -16.73
C SER A 185 17.58 11.31 -15.98
N LYS A 186 18.52 11.95 -16.71
CA LYS A 186 19.78 12.42 -16.13
C LYS A 186 19.55 13.51 -15.08
N ASN A 187 18.62 14.41 -15.34
CA ASN A 187 18.33 15.53 -14.45
C ASN A 187 17.58 15.04 -13.20
N THR A 188 17.86 15.66 -12.07
CA THR A 188 17.05 15.53 -10.85
C THR A 188 16.34 16.86 -10.64
N TYR A 189 15.05 16.80 -10.36
CA TYR A 189 14.25 17.97 -10.03
C TYR A 189 14.07 18.02 -8.52
N GLU A 190 14.45 19.13 -7.90
CA GLU A 190 14.14 19.41 -6.51
C GLU A 190 12.75 20.05 -6.45
N LEU A 191 11.88 19.53 -5.57
CA LEU A 191 10.49 19.97 -5.48
C LEU A 191 10.33 20.98 -4.34
N PHE A 192 10.04 20.51 -3.13
CA PHE A 192 9.80 21.33 -1.96
C PHE A 192 10.59 20.81 -0.76
N ASN A 193 10.83 21.70 0.19
CA ASN A 193 11.53 21.43 1.45
C ASN A 193 10.81 22.13 2.59
N LEU A 194 11.22 21.86 3.83
CA LEU A 194 10.77 22.57 5.01
C LEU A 194 11.25 24.04 5.00
N ASP A 195 10.45 24.90 5.62
CA ASP A 195 10.71 26.31 5.92
C ASP A 195 10.48 26.60 7.42
N GLU A 196 11.28 25.93 8.26
CA GLU A 196 11.16 25.97 9.72
C GLU A 196 11.24 27.37 10.34
N ASN A 197 11.89 28.31 9.65
CA ASN A 197 12.04 29.69 10.09
C ASN A 197 10.71 30.44 10.02
N ASN A 198 9.88 30.13 9.03
CA ASN A 198 8.59 30.79 8.82
C ASN A 198 7.41 29.98 9.39
N HIS A 199 7.46 28.65 9.33
CA HIS A 199 6.33 27.79 9.70
C HIS A 199 6.35 27.35 11.17
N GLY A 200 7.52 27.15 11.76
CA GLY A 200 7.70 26.75 13.17
C GLY A 200 7.24 25.32 13.51
N TRP A 201 6.13 24.82 12.94
CA TRP A 201 5.60 23.45 13.13
C TRP A 201 6.39 22.38 12.38
N GLU A 202 7.35 22.77 11.54
CA GLU A 202 8.21 21.84 10.80
C GLU A 202 9.49 21.46 11.56
N ARG A 203 9.74 22.07 12.72
CA ARG A 203 10.92 21.77 13.53
C ARG A 203 10.82 20.39 14.16
N PHE A 204 11.98 19.78 14.38
CA PHE A 204 12.06 18.46 14.99
C PHE A 204 11.56 18.44 16.45
N GLY A 205 11.20 17.23 16.91
CA GLY A 205 10.81 16.93 18.29
C GLY A 205 9.30 16.93 18.52
N GLU A 206 8.87 16.28 19.61
CA GLU A 206 7.46 16.06 19.97
C GLU A 206 6.62 17.33 20.07
N ASN A 207 7.27 18.47 20.30
CA ASN A 207 6.64 19.78 20.45
C ASN A 207 7.11 20.81 19.41
N HIS A 208 7.78 20.37 18.34
CA HIS A 208 8.34 21.23 17.28
C HIS A 208 9.27 22.33 17.83
N GLY A 209 10.01 22.00 18.88
CA GLY A 209 10.81 22.96 19.65
C GLY A 209 12.32 22.80 19.49
N ASP A 210 12.80 21.76 18.81
CA ASP A 210 14.23 21.54 18.64
C ASP A 210 14.85 22.67 17.80
N LYS A 211 16.03 23.12 18.23
CA LYS A 211 16.79 24.21 17.60
C LYS A 211 18.16 23.75 17.09
N VAL A 212 18.50 22.48 17.35
CA VAL A 212 19.78 21.87 16.97
C VAL A 212 19.53 20.91 15.82
N LEU A 213 18.58 19.98 15.98
CA LEU A 213 18.21 19.05 14.92
C LEU A 213 17.10 19.66 14.06
N LYS A 214 17.36 19.76 12.76
CA LYS A 214 16.35 20.15 11.76
C LYS A 214 15.31 19.06 11.58
N GLY A 215 14.08 19.46 11.26
CA GLY A 215 12.99 18.57 10.90
C GLY A 215 13.32 17.75 9.66
N TYR A 216 12.67 16.61 9.53
CA TYR A 216 12.79 15.74 8.35
C TYR A 216 11.59 15.96 7.44
N ILE A 217 11.84 16.04 6.13
CA ILE A 217 10.83 15.89 5.09
C ILE A 217 11.02 14.53 4.44
N GLU A 218 9.96 13.72 4.44
CA GLU A 218 10.00 12.33 3.99
C GLU A 218 8.64 11.85 3.46
N GLY A 219 8.60 10.63 2.91
CA GLY A 219 7.38 9.98 2.42
C GLY A 219 6.60 10.81 1.37
N PRO A 220 7.20 11.13 0.22
CA PRO A 220 6.55 11.91 -0.85
C PRO A 220 5.31 11.26 -1.44
#